data_AF-A0A1I7KLT8-F1
#
_entry.id   AF-A0A1I7KLT8-F1
#
_cell.length_a   1.000
_cell.length_b   1.000
_cell.length_c   1.000
_cell.angle_alpha   90.00
_cell.angle_beta   90.00
_cell.angle_gamma   90.00
#
_symmetry.space_group_name_H-M   'P 1'
#
loop_
_entity.id
_entity.type
_entity.pdbx_description
1 polymer ?
#
loop_
_entity_poly.entity_id
_entity_poly.type
_entity_poly.pdbx_seq_one_letter_code
_entity_poly.pdbx_strand_id
1 'polypeptide(L)'
;MIAPALERSESARIYYDEWGGRTYLFSAYDENIWKPVKTMAVTDNRLFINTEAFRKLGGRYIFSRIKISNVEDLGFDAVGCFTDGDSPYEIYVYRLAV
;
A
#
# COMPACT_ATOMS: atom_id res chain seq x y z
N MET A 1 2.03 -1.66 -12.31
CA MET A 1 1.70 -2.06 -10.93
C MET A 1 0.89 -0.97 -10.21
N ILE A 2 1.44 0.22 -9.97
CA ILE A 2 0.76 1.30 -9.23
C ILE A 2 -0.20 2.17 -10.07
N ALA A 3 -0.21 2.04 -11.40
CA ALA A 3 -1.02 2.88 -12.29
C ALA A 3 -2.48 3.13 -11.84
N PRO A 4 -3.26 2.14 -11.33
CA PRO A 4 -4.62 2.38 -10.86
C PRO A 4 -4.74 3.38 -9.68
N ALA A 5 -3.70 3.50 -8.84
CA ALA A 5 -3.67 4.51 -7.78
C ALA A 5 -3.27 5.89 -8.33
N LEU A 6 -2.35 5.95 -9.29
CA LEU A 6 -1.90 7.21 -9.91
C LEU A 6 -3.01 7.86 -10.76
N GLU A 7 -3.88 7.06 -11.38
CA GLU A 7 -5.06 7.56 -12.11
C GLU A 7 -6.07 8.27 -11.20
N ARG A 8 -6.01 8.02 -9.89
CA ARG A 8 -6.96 8.54 -8.90
C ARG A 8 -6.42 9.70 -8.07
N SER A 9 -5.11 9.92 -8.06
CA SER A 9 -4.47 11.02 -7.35
C SER A 9 -3.42 11.67 -8.23
N GLU A 10 -3.72 12.89 -8.70
CA GLU A 10 -2.81 13.65 -9.53
C GLU A 10 -1.53 14.03 -8.79
N SER A 11 -1.62 14.36 -7.49
CA SER A 11 -0.44 14.62 -6.65
C SER A 11 0.44 13.37 -6.53
N ALA A 12 -0.15 12.17 -6.44
CA ALA A 12 0.60 10.91 -6.43
C ALA A 12 1.26 10.60 -7.76
N ARG A 13 0.58 10.90 -8.87
CA ARG A 13 1.16 10.76 -10.20
C ARG A 13 2.38 11.67 -10.37
N ILE A 14 2.25 12.97 -10.07
CA ILE A 14 3.35 13.94 -10.16
C ILE A 14 4.52 13.49 -9.28
N TYR A 15 4.26 13.13 -8.03
CA TYR A 15 5.31 12.70 -7.11
C TYR A 15 6.03 11.43 -7.57
N TYR A 16 5.31 10.43 -8.06
CA TYR A 16 5.91 9.19 -8.58
C TYR A 16 6.73 9.44 -9.87
N ASP A 17 6.16 10.20 -10.81
CA ASP A 17 6.77 10.46 -12.13
C ASP A 17 8.03 11.34 -12.02
N GLU A 18 8.05 12.30 -11.09
CA GLU A 18 9.18 13.24 -10.93
C GLU A 18 10.25 12.76 -9.94
N TRP A 19 9.89 11.96 -8.92
CA TRP A 19 10.83 11.59 -7.85
C TRP A 19 11.56 10.27 -8.08
N GLY A 20 11.06 9.39 -8.95
CA GLY A 20 11.79 8.22 -9.47
C GLY A 20 12.24 7.18 -8.42
N GLY A 21 11.66 7.20 -7.22
CA GLY A 21 12.00 6.28 -6.13
C GLY A 21 11.39 4.88 -6.27
N ARG A 22 12.15 3.85 -5.83
CA ARG A 22 11.81 2.40 -5.88
C ARG A 22 10.39 2.07 -5.39
N THR A 23 9.78 1.07 -6.02
CA THR A 23 8.51 0.34 -5.75
C THR A 23 7.76 0.63 -4.43
N TYR A 24 7.18 1.83 -4.28
CA TYR A 24 6.22 2.13 -3.20
C TYR A 24 4.79 2.02 -3.72
N LEU A 25 3.85 1.69 -2.83
CA LEU A 25 2.41 1.80 -3.06
C LEU A 25 1.92 3.04 -2.32
N PHE A 26 1.20 3.93 -3.02
CA PHE A 26 0.64 5.14 -2.44
C PHE A 26 -0.87 5.00 -2.24
N SER A 27 -1.39 5.68 -1.21
CA SER A 27 -2.83 5.81 -1.03
C SER A 27 -3.42 6.58 -2.21
N ALA A 28 -4.56 6.12 -2.72
CA ALA A 28 -5.28 6.81 -3.79
C ALA A 28 -6.12 8.00 -3.28
N TYR A 29 -6.18 8.22 -1.96
CA TYR A 29 -7.15 9.15 -1.34
C TYR A 29 -6.54 10.26 -0.48
N ASP A 30 -5.30 10.13 0.00
CA ASP A 30 -4.66 11.18 0.81
C ASP A 30 -3.74 12.00 -0.09
N GLU A 31 -4.07 13.28 -0.31
CA GLU A 31 -3.34 14.20 -1.20
C GLU A 31 -1.92 14.50 -0.71
N ASN A 32 -1.64 14.25 0.57
CA ASN A 32 -0.34 14.46 1.21
C ASN A 32 0.40 13.14 1.38
N ILE A 33 1.13 12.74 0.34
CA ILE A 33 1.92 11.50 0.27
C ILE A 33 3.05 11.49 1.32
N TRP A 34 3.52 12.67 1.73
CA TRP A 34 4.51 12.85 2.78
C TRP A 34 3.87 13.51 4.00
N LYS A 35 3.52 12.70 5.01
CA LYS A 35 3.23 13.17 6.36
C LYS A 35 4.10 12.39 7.36
N PRO A 36 5.16 12.99 7.92
CA PRO A 36 6.01 12.34 8.92
C PRO A 36 5.32 12.34 10.30
N VAL A 37 4.08 11.89 10.37
CA VAL A 37 3.31 11.77 11.62
C VAL A 37 3.31 10.32 12.08
N LYS A 38 3.55 10.10 13.38
CA LYS A 38 3.59 8.76 13.99
C LYS A 38 2.25 8.03 13.89
N THR A 39 1.17 8.78 13.86
CA THR A 39 -0.21 8.27 13.83
C THR A 39 -0.96 8.99 12.72
N MET A 40 -1.53 8.22 11.79
CA MET A 40 -2.32 8.77 10.70
C MET A 40 -3.69 8.09 10.72
N ALA A 41 -4.73 8.88 11.02
CA ALA A 41 -6.11 8.44 10.87
C ALA A 41 -6.43 8.46 9.38
N VAL A 42 -6.47 7.27 8.77
CA VAL A 42 -6.86 7.11 7.38
C VAL A 42 -8.37 6.97 7.27
N THR A 43 -8.97 7.77 6.39
CA THR A 43 -10.41 7.78 6.10
C THR A 43 -10.83 6.65 5.17
N ASP A 44 -9.91 6.16 4.35
CA ASP A 44 -10.06 4.98 3.49
C ASP A 44 -8.77 4.15 3.52
N ASN A 45 -8.92 2.83 3.58
CA ASN A 45 -7.86 1.84 3.64
C ASN A 45 -7.92 0.83 2.49
N ARG A 46 -8.63 1.15 1.41
CA ARG A 46 -8.62 0.37 0.17
C ARG A 46 -7.30 0.54 -0.57
N LEU A 47 -6.75 -0.57 -1.04
CA LEU A 47 -5.57 -0.60 -1.91
C LEU A 47 -6.00 -0.67 -3.38
N PHE A 48 -5.38 0.15 -4.22
CA PHE A 48 -5.56 0.15 -5.67
C PHE A 48 -4.25 -0.25 -6.33
N ILE A 49 -4.20 -1.48 -6.84
CA ILE A 49 -3.00 -2.06 -7.43
C ILE A 49 -3.39 -2.94 -8.61
N ASN A 50 -2.55 -2.96 -9.64
CA ASN A 50 -2.62 -3.98 -10.68
C ASN A 50 -1.86 -5.22 -10.20
N THR A 51 -2.62 -6.22 -9.75
CA THR A 51 -2.13 -7.47 -9.13
C THR A 51 -1.42 -8.37 -10.13
N GLU A 52 -1.85 -8.39 -11.39
CA GLU A 52 -1.15 -9.08 -12.48
C GLU A 52 0.24 -8.51 -12.73
N ALA A 53 0.36 -7.18 -12.75
CA ALA A 53 1.65 -6.51 -12.89
C ALA A 53 2.54 -6.74 -11.65
N PHE A 54 1.97 -6.74 -10.45
CA PHE A 54 2.68 -7.09 -9.21
C PHE A 54 3.25 -8.51 -9.29
N ARG A 55 2.45 -9.48 -9.75
CA ARG A 55 2.86 -10.88 -9.94
C ARG A 55 3.98 -11.00 -10.97
N LYS A 56 3.86 -10.35 -12.14
CA LYS A 56 4.88 -10.35 -13.20
C LYS A 56 6.23 -9.77 -12.77
N LEU A 57 6.22 -8.84 -11.80
CA LEU A 57 7.43 -8.28 -11.19
C LEU A 57 8.05 -9.17 -10.10
N GLY A 58 7.46 -10.35 -9.83
CA GLY A 58 7.91 -11.26 -8.77
C GLY A 58 7.43 -10.87 -7.37
N GLY A 59 6.43 -9.99 -7.26
CA GLY A 59 5.82 -9.61 -6.00
C GLY A 59 5.15 -10.81 -5.31
N ARG A 60 5.40 -10.97 -4.01
CA ARG A 60 4.84 -12.06 -3.19
C ARG A 60 4.13 -11.59 -1.93
N TYR A 61 4.64 -10.52 -1.32
CA TYR A 61 4.15 -10.01 -0.05
C TYR A 61 3.94 -8.50 -0.11
N ILE A 62 2.94 -8.03 0.63
CA ILE A 62 2.69 -6.63 0.90
C ILE A 62 2.82 -6.43 2.41
N PHE A 63 3.64 -5.45 2.80
CA PHE A 63 3.77 -4.97 4.18
C PHE A 63 3.08 -3.62 4.26
N SER A 64 2.14 -3.48 5.19
CA SER A 64 1.38 -2.24 5.37
C SER A 64 1.31 -1.85 6.85
N ARG A 65 1.40 -0.56 7.13
CA ARG A 65 1.15 -0.01 8.48
C ARG A 65 -0.34 0.19 8.77
N ILE A 66 -1.18 0.00 7.76
CA ILE A 66 -2.63 0.17 7.82
C ILE A 66 -3.27 -1.16 7.39
N LYS A 67 -4.29 -1.60 8.13
CA LYS A 67 -5.10 -2.75 7.71
C LYS A 67 -5.80 -2.44 6.38
N ILE A 68 -5.55 -3.23 5.33
CA ILE A 68 -6.14 -3.01 4.01
C ILE A 68 -7.51 -3.73 3.98
N SER A 69 -8.56 -3.03 3.58
CA SER A 69 -9.93 -3.54 3.66
C SER A 69 -10.35 -4.48 2.53
N ASN A 70 -9.74 -4.34 1.34
CA ASN A 70 -10.14 -5.05 0.12
C ASN A 70 -9.10 -6.09 -0.34
N VAL A 71 -8.33 -6.68 0.57
CA VAL A 71 -7.26 -7.62 0.20
C VAL A 71 -7.76 -8.91 -0.46
N GLU A 72 -8.92 -9.40 -0.02
CA GLU A 72 -9.55 -10.58 -0.59
C GLU A 72 -9.97 -10.32 -2.05
N ASP A 73 -10.57 -9.16 -2.34
CA ASP A 73 -10.93 -8.74 -3.70
C ASP A 73 -9.71 -8.62 -4.63
N LEU A 74 -8.54 -8.33 -4.05
CA LEU A 74 -7.27 -8.20 -4.77
C LEU A 74 -6.53 -9.55 -4.90
N GLY A 75 -7.08 -10.65 -4.39
CA GLY A 75 -6.44 -11.96 -4.44
C GLY A 75 -5.24 -12.07 -3.51
N PHE A 76 -5.30 -11.45 -2.33
CA PHE A 76 -4.31 -11.61 -1.27
C PHE A 76 -4.91 -12.27 -0.04
N ASP A 77 -4.11 -13.14 0.58
CA ASP A 77 -4.40 -13.73 1.88
C ASP A 77 -3.79 -12.87 3.00
N ALA A 78 -4.54 -12.63 4.08
CA ALA A 78 -3.98 -12.04 5.30
C ALA A 78 -3.09 -13.06 6.02
N VAL A 79 -1.79 -12.76 6.13
CA VAL A 79 -0.82 -13.61 6.85
C VAL A 79 -0.91 -13.35 8.35
N GLY A 80 -1.05 -12.08 8.73
CA GLY A 80 -1.17 -11.70 10.13
C GLY A 80 -0.85 -10.23 10.40
N CYS A 81 -0.89 -9.91 11.69
CA CYS A 81 -0.57 -8.60 12.23
C CYS A 81 0.60 -8.76 13.23
N PHE A 82 1.66 -7.98 13.05
CA PHE A 82 2.89 -8.07 13.83
C PHE A 82 3.15 -6.74 14.52
N THR A 83 3.35 -6.79 15.82
CA THR A 83 3.73 -5.65 16.65
C THR A 83 4.62 -6.16 17.79
N ASP A 84 5.31 -5.24 18.45
CA ASP A 84 6.12 -5.53 19.63
C ASP A 84 5.85 -4.47 20.71
N GLY A 85 6.06 -4.82 21.98
CA GLY A 85 5.77 -3.93 23.11
C GLY A 85 6.52 -2.60 23.06
N ASP A 86 7.72 -2.61 22.45
CA ASP A 86 8.56 -1.43 22.26
C ASP A 86 8.40 -0.80 20.86
N SER A 87 7.60 -1.41 19.97
CA SER A 87 7.37 -0.91 18.62
C SER A 87 6.22 0.10 18.59
N PRO A 88 6.43 1.32 18.07
CA PRO A 88 5.33 2.25 17.82
C PRO A 88 4.49 1.86 16.59
N TYR A 89 4.83 0.75 15.91
CA TYR A 89 4.19 0.33 14.67
C TYR A 89 3.60 -1.06 14.75
N GLU A 90 2.39 -1.15 14.24
CA GLU A 90 1.71 -2.39 13.91
C GLU A 90 1.82 -2.63 12.39
N ILE A 91 2.32 -3.81 12.00
CA ILE A 91 2.58 -4.17 10.61
C ILE A 91 1.66 -5.32 10.19
N TYR A 92 0.84 -5.06 9.18
CA TYR A 92 0.00 -6.04 8.52
C TYR A 92 0.75 -6.65 7.35
N VAL A 93 0.71 -7.98 7.25
CA VAL A 93 1.36 -8.72 6.17
C VAL A 93 0.31 -9.47 5.36
N TYR A 94 0.37 -9.29 4.04
CA TYR A 94 -0.49 -9.96 3.08
C TYR A 94 0.37 -10.72 2.08
N ARG A 95 -0.08 -11.90 1.67
CA ARG A 95 0.58 -12.72 0.66
C ARG A 95 -0.32 -12.85 -0.55
N LEU A 96 0.27 -12.75 -1.74
CA LEU A 96 -0.48 -13.01 -2.97
C LEU A 96 -0.97 -14.47 -2.97
N ALA A 97 -2.27 -14.68 -3.13
CA ALA A 97 -2.84 -16.02 -3.25
C ALA A 97 -2.30 -16.67 -4.54
N VAL A 98 -1.99 -17.97 -4.46
CA VAL A 98 -1.41 -18.75 -5.56
C VAL A 98 -2.48 -19.13 -6.56
#